data_AF-A0A087T6R8-F1
#
_entry.id   AF-A0A087T6R8-F1
#
_cell.length_a   1.000
_cell.length_b   1.000
_cell.length_c   1.000
_cell.angle_alpha   90.00
_cell.angle_beta   90.00
_cell.angle_gamma   90.00
#
_symmetry.space_group_name_H-M   'P 1'
#
loop_
_entity.id
_entity.type
_entity.pdbx_description
1 polymer ?
#
loop_
_entity_poly.entity_id
_entity_poly.type
_entity_poly.pdbx_seq_one_letter_code
_entity_poly.pdbx_strand_id
1 'polypeptide(L)'
;MSDILALSSLKLDIPSGKKAGEIVNYAGNLSGITFSVDDAVNKAGYGAFQVLITCLAGLGWLADAFEIIILSVIGDFIACDWPLYRWQNALLTSMVFAGIMIGAPTLGIAADIYGRKKSLTASVSLLFLFGTVSAASPTFIWMAVFRCCMGFALGGVAQGLTLCCEYFPTNVRGKAGFY
;
A
#
# COMPACT_ATOMS: atom_id res chain seq x y z
N MET A 1 18.25 10.75 -23.72
CA MET A 1 19.57 11.09 -24.30
C MET A 1 19.72 12.60 -24.59
N SER A 2 18.62 13.36 -24.60
CA SER A 2 18.59 14.82 -24.73
C SER A 2 19.02 15.60 -23.47
N ASP A 3 18.83 15.05 -22.27
CA ASP A 3 19.10 15.80 -21.01
C ASP A 3 20.59 15.83 -20.63
N ILE A 4 21.38 14.83 -21.06
CA ILE A 4 22.84 14.80 -20.82
C ILE A 4 23.55 15.84 -21.71
N LEU A 5 23.01 16.13 -22.90
CA LEU A 5 23.55 17.16 -23.80
C LEU A 5 23.28 18.58 -23.30
N ALA A 6 22.20 18.80 -22.54
CA ALA A 6 21.92 20.10 -21.91
C ALA A 6 22.99 20.48 -20.87
N LEU A 7 23.53 19.49 -20.13
CA LEU A 7 24.61 19.70 -19.16
C LEU A 7 25.97 19.95 -19.81
N SER A 8 26.19 19.49 -21.05
CA SER A 8 27.40 19.82 -21.83
C SER A 8 27.35 21.22 -22.45
N SER A 9 26.14 21.76 -22.69
CA SER A 9 25.94 23.11 -23.22
C SER A 9 25.94 24.22 -22.17
N LEU A 10 25.90 23.86 -20.88
CA LEU A 10 26.20 24.78 -19.80
C LEU A 10 27.71 25.02 -19.76
N LYS A 11 28.21 25.72 -20.79
CA LYS A 11 29.52 26.36 -20.76
C LYS A 11 29.62 27.07 -19.42
N LEU A 12 30.47 26.51 -18.57
CA LEU A 12 31.02 27.15 -17.38
C LEU A 12 31.56 28.51 -17.80
N ASP A 13 30.70 29.52 -17.73
CA ASP A 13 31.05 30.92 -17.91
C ASP A 13 31.80 31.35 -16.64
N ILE A 14 33.03 30.87 -16.51
CA ILE A 14 33.93 31.27 -15.43
C ILE A 14 34.49 32.62 -15.86
N PRO A 15 34.09 33.73 -15.22
CA PRO A 15 34.62 35.05 -15.56
C PRO A 15 36.14 35.04 -15.37
N SER A 16 36.87 35.22 -16.48
CA SER A 16 38.33 35.24 -16.51
C SER A 16 38.85 36.43 -15.69
N GLY A 17 39.27 36.19 -14.45
CA GLY A 17 39.86 37.21 -13.58
C GLY A 17 39.65 37.05 -12.07
N LYS A 18 38.90 36.03 -11.61
CA LYS A 18 38.67 35.80 -10.18
C LYS A 18 39.68 34.84 -9.55
N LYS A 19 40.03 35.09 -8.28
CA LYS A 19 41.04 34.31 -7.52
C LYS A 19 40.59 32.86 -7.36
N ALA A 20 41.54 31.92 -7.36
CA ALA A 20 41.31 30.47 -7.22
C ALA A 20 40.33 30.08 -6.08
N GLY A 21 40.35 30.82 -4.97
CA GLY A 21 39.42 30.61 -3.85
C GLY A 21 37.95 30.90 -4.16
N GLU A 22 37.62 31.82 -5.07
CA GLU A 22 36.23 32.07 -5.49
C GLU A 22 35.70 30.93 -6.35
N ILE A 23 36.53 30.38 -7.24
CA ILE A 23 36.17 29.27 -8.14
C ILE A 23 35.88 27.99 -7.34
N VAL A 24 36.62 27.75 -6.25
CA VAL A 24 36.36 26.64 -5.31
C VAL A 24 35.04 26.84 -4.57
N ASN A 25 34.66 28.08 -4.23
CA ASN A 25 33.35 28.36 -3.64
C ASN A 25 32.20 28.12 -4.63
N TYR A 26 32.37 28.47 -5.92
CA TYR A 26 31.36 28.16 -6.96
C TYR A 26 31.24 26.65 -7.21
N ALA A 27 32.36 25.92 -7.25
CA ALA A 27 32.35 24.45 -7.38
C ALA A 27 31.77 23.76 -6.14
N GLY A 28 32.05 24.28 -4.94
CA GLY A 28 31.44 23.82 -3.68
C GLY A 28 29.92 24.04 -3.66
N ASN A 29 29.46 25.19 -4.18
CA ASN A 29 28.02 25.45 -4.36
C ASN A 29 27.39 24.53 -5.42
N LEU A 30 28.14 24.16 -6.46
CA LEU A 30 27.68 23.22 -7.50
C LEU A 30 27.58 21.77 -6.99
N SER A 31 28.48 21.37 -6.09
CA SER A 31 28.39 20.08 -5.40
C SER A 31 27.25 20.02 -4.37
N GLY A 32 26.70 21.18 -3.99
CA GLY A 32 25.48 21.30 -3.16
C GLY A 32 24.18 21.13 -3.96
N ILE A 33 24.24 21.01 -5.29
CA ILE A 33 23.08 20.75 -6.15
C ILE A 33 22.92 19.25 -6.38
N THR A 34 23.02 18.46 -5.32
CA THR A 34 22.41 17.13 -5.34
C THR A 34 20.91 17.36 -5.31
N PHE A 35 20.26 17.26 -6.47
CA PHE A 35 18.79 17.20 -6.54
C PHE A 35 18.36 15.95 -5.77
N SER A 36 18.10 16.12 -4.48
CA SER A 36 17.52 15.08 -3.65
C SER A 36 16.14 14.77 -4.22
N VAL A 37 15.77 13.49 -4.25
CA VAL A 37 14.45 13.03 -4.70
C VAL A 37 13.34 13.80 -3.95
N ASP A 38 13.61 14.19 -2.70
CA ASP A 38 12.75 15.05 -1.87
C ASP A 38 12.45 16.43 -2.49
N ASP A 39 13.39 17.06 -3.18
CA ASP A 39 13.22 18.41 -3.76
C ASP A 39 12.41 18.37 -5.06
N ALA A 40 12.53 17.28 -5.83
CA ALA A 40 11.69 17.02 -6.99
C ALA A 40 10.25 16.67 -6.58
N VAL A 41 10.09 15.88 -5.51
CA VAL A 41 8.77 15.57 -4.91
C VAL A 41 8.12 16.81 -4.29
N ASN A 42 8.89 17.68 -3.63
CA ASN A 42 8.37 18.94 -3.08
C ASN A 42 7.98 19.94 -4.18
N LYS A 43 8.68 19.97 -5.32
CA LYS A 43 8.29 20.79 -6.49
C LYS A 43 7.08 20.24 -7.25
N ALA A 44 6.81 18.93 -7.18
CA ALA A 44 5.64 18.33 -7.83
C ALA A 44 4.30 18.70 -7.15
N GLY A 45 4.34 19.13 -5.89
CA GLY A 45 3.15 19.53 -5.13
C GLY A 45 2.19 18.38 -4.82
N TYR A 46 1.22 18.62 -3.92
CA TYR A 46 0.14 17.68 -3.61
C TYR A 46 -0.86 17.62 -4.78
N GLY A 47 -0.56 16.80 -5.78
CA GLY A 47 -1.39 16.65 -6.96
C GLY A 47 -2.60 15.73 -6.74
N ALA A 48 -3.56 15.76 -7.68
CA ALA A 48 -4.73 14.87 -7.68
C ALA A 48 -4.36 13.38 -7.65
N PHE A 49 -3.18 13.01 -8.15
CA PHE A 49 -2.67 11.64 -8.15
C PHE A 49 -2.35 11.11 -6.74
N GLN A 50 -1.75 11.93 -5.87
CA GLN A 50 -1.49 11.56 -4.48
C GLN A 50 -2.79 11.43 -3.68
N VAL A 51 -3.74 12.33 -3.89
CA VAL A 51 -5.08 12.22 -3.28
C VAL A 51 -5.76 10.93 -3.72
N LEU A 52 -5.70 10.57 -5.01
CA LEU A 52 -6.28 9.34 -5.52
C LEU A 52 -5.67 8.08 -4.86
N ILE A 53 -4.34 8.00 -4.75
CA ILE A 53 -3.67 6.85 -4.10
C ILE A 53 -4.04 6.78 -2.61
N THR A 54 -4.10 7.93 -1.94
CA THR A 54 -4.53 8.02 -0.54
C THR A 54 -5.97 7.53 -0.36
N CYS A 55 -6.88 7.95 -1.24
CA CYS A 55 -8.25 7.47 -1.24
C CYS A 55 -8.33 5.96 -1.49
N LEU A 56 -7.56 5.42 -2.44
CA LEU A 56 -7.56 3.98 -2.72
C LEU A 56 -7.03 3.17 -1.53
N ALA A 57 -5.96 3.62 -0.88
CA ALA A 57 -5.44 2.97 0.30
C ALA A 57 -6.39 3.09 1.51
N GLY A 58 -7.02 4.25 1.69
CA GLY A 58 -8.03 4.48 2.71
C GLY A 58 -9.27 3.60 2.50
N LEU A 59 -9.73 3.44 1.26
CA LEU A 59 -10.83 2.52 0.92
C LEU A 59 -10.46 1.06 1.17
N GLY A 60 -9.22 0.67 0.91
CA GLY A 60 -8.72 -0.67 1.24
C GLY A 60 -8.75 -0.95 2.75
N TRP A 61 -8.29 0.02 3.56
CA TRP A 61 -8.37 -0.05 5.03
C TRP A 61 -9.81 -0.06 5.55
N LEU A 62 -10.69 0.73 4.92
CA LEU A 62 -12.11 0.75 5.28
C LEU A 62 -12.76 -0.61 5.00
N ALA A 63 -12.47 -1.22 3.85
CA ALA A 63 -12.96 -2.55 3.50
C ALA A 63 -12.48 -3.62 4.49
N ASP A 64 -11.21 -3.53 4.92
CA ASP A 64 -10.63 -4.40 5.94
C ASP A 64 -11.37 -4.28 7.28
N ALA A 65 -11.62 -3.05 7.72
CA ALA A 65 -12.37 -2.79 8.96
C ALA A 65 -13.82 -3.32 8.89
N PHE A 66 -14.50 -3.15 7.75
CA PHE A 66 -15.84 -3.70 7.56
C PHE A 66 -15.85 -5.23 7.63
N GLU A 67 -14.86 -5.90 7.06
CA GLU A 67 -14.77 -7.36 7.10
C GLU A 67 -14.62 -7.89 8.53
N ILE A 68 -13.81 -7.23 9.37
CA ILE A 68 -13.65 -7.61 10.79
C ILE A 68 -14.98 -7.46 11.55
N ILE A 69 -15.72 -6.39 11.29
CA ILE A 69 -17.05 -6.17 11.90
C ILE A 69 -18.02 -7.26 11.44
N ILE A 70 -18.07 -7.54 10.14
CA ILE A 70 -18.93 -8.57 9.56
C ILE A 70 -18.61 -9.94 10.16
N LEU A 71 -17.32 -10.29 10.29
CA LEU A 71 -16.89 -11.56 10.86
C LEU A 71 -17.38 -11.74 12.31
N SER A 72 -17.34 -10.67 13.12
CA SER A 72 -17.86 -10.68 14.49
C SER A 72 -19.38 -10.91 14.52
N VAL A 73 -20.12 -10.21 13.66
CA VAL A 73 -21.59 -10.28 13.62
C VAL A 73 -22.06 -11.64 13.09
N ILE A 74 -21.39 -12.15 12.06
CA ILE A 74 -21.70 -13.42 11.42
C ILE A 74 -21.63 -14.58 12.40
N GLY A 75 -20.65 -14.60 13.30
CA GLY A 75 -20.50 -15.67 14.28
C GLY A 75 -21.74 -15.84 15.17
N ASP A 76 -22.37 -14.72 15.53
CA ASP A 76 -23.58 -14.70 16.36
C ASP A 76 -24.82 -15.11 15.54
N PHE A 77 -24.97 -14.61 14.31
CA PHE A 77 -26.10 -14.98 13.43
C PHE A 77 -26.11 -16.46 13.07
N ILE A 78 -24.93 -17.00 12.74
CA ILE A 78 -24.76 -18.42 12.41
C ILE A 78 -25.19 -19.32 13.58
N ALA A 79 -24.93 -18.90 14.82
CA ALA A 79 -25.31 -19.65 16.01
C ALA A 79 -26.84 -19.66 16.26
N CYS A 80 -27.58 -18.69 15.72
CA CYS A 80 -29.04 -18.64 15.80
C CYS A 80 -29.73 -19.46 14.70
N ASP A 81 -29.25 -19.38 13.46
CA ASP A 81 -29.91 -20.00 12.30
C ASP A 81 -29.55 -21.48 12.12
N TRP A 82 -28.33 -21.87 12.51
CA TRP A 82 -27.85 -23.24 12.37
C TRP A 82 -27.54 -23.79 13.76
N PRO A 83 -27.98 -25.03 14.12
CA PRO A 83 -27.64 -25.65 15.39
C PRO A 83 -26.15 -26.05 15.42
N LEU A 84 -25.27 -25.05 15.52
CA LEU A 84 -23.83 -25.20 15.51
C LEU A 84 -23.30 -25.17 16.94
N TYR A 85 -22.29 -25.97 17.17
CA TYR A 85 -21.56 -26.00 18.44
C TYR A 85 -20.58 -24.83 18.52
N ARG A 86 -20.29 -24.36 19.74
CA ARG A 86 -19.32 -23.27 20.00
C ARG A 86 -17.96 -23.46 19.33
N TRP A 87 -17.50 -24.71 19.16
CA TRP A 87 -16.22 -25.01 18.51
C TRP A 87 -16.22 -24.68 17.01
N GLN A 88 -17.37 -24.71 16.34
CA GLN A 88 -17.48 -24.38 14.92
C GLN A 88 -17.30 -22.88 14.67
N ASN A 89 -17.85 -22.03 15.55
CA ASN A 89 -17.61 -20.58 15.47
C ASN A 89 -16.12 -20.23 15.64
N ALA A 90 -15.44 -20.90 16.60
CA ALA A 90 -14.00 -20.75 16.79
C ALA A 90 -13.17 -21.27 15.59
N LEU A 91 -13.65 -22.31 14.90
CA LEU A 91 -13.00 -22.78 13.67
C LEU A 91 -13.11 -21.75 12.53
N LEU A 92 -14.25 -21.05 12.41
CA LEU A 92 -14.44 -20.06 11.34
C LEU A 92 -13.38 -18.96 11.44
N THR A 93 -13.16 -18.41 12.64
CA THR A 93 -12.14 -17.37 12.87
C THR A 93 -10.73 -17.92 12.69
N SER A 94 -10.46 -19.15 13.16
CA SER A 94 -9.17 -19.83 12.98
C SER A 94 -8.83 -20.02 11.50
N MET A 95 -9.81 -20.33 10.65
CA MET A 95 -9.62 -20.48 9.20
C MET A 95 -9.28 -19.16 8.51
N VAL A 96 -9.87 -18.04 8.97
CA VAL A 96 -9.48 -16.70 8.47
C VAL A 96 -8.02 -16.41 8.80
N PHE A 97 -7.59 -16.64 10.04
CA PHE A 97 -6.20 -16.45 10.44
C PHE A 97 -5.23 -17.38 9.71
N ALA A 98 -5.63 -18.63 9.48
CA ALA A 98 -4.85 -19.57 8.66
C ALA A 98 -4.70 -19.06 7.21
N GLY A 99 -5.77 -18.52 6.63
CA GLY A 99 -5.73 -17.87 5.32
C GLY A 99 -4.75 -16.69 5.29
N ILE A 100 -4.82 -15.80 6.28
CA ILE A 100 -3.90 -14.64 6.40
C ILE A 100 -2.45 -15.11 6.52
N MET A 101 -2.17 -16.15 7.31
CA MET A 101 -0.83 -16.69 7.51
C MET A 101 -0.17 -17.13 6.21
N ILE A 102 -0.96 -17.68 5.28
CA ILE A 102 -0.49 -18.11 3.95
C ILE A 102 -0.51 -16.94 2.95
N GLY A 103 -1.51 -16.06 3.06
CA GLY A 103 -1.72 -14.91 2.17
C GLY A 103 -0.69 -13.81 2.31
N ALA A 104 -0.28 -13.49 3.55
CA ALA A 104 0.66 -12.41 3.82
C ALA A 104 2.01 -12.57 3.08
N PRO A 105 2.73 -13.71 3.18
CA PRO A 105 4.01 -13.86 2.47
C PRO A 105 3.81 -13.98 0.96
N THR A 106 2.77 -14.66 0.49
CA THR A 106 2.53 -14.90 -0.94
C THR A 106 2.16 -13.61 -1.68
N LEU A 107 1.20 -12.85 -1.15
CA LEU A 107 0.81 -11.55 -1.70
C LEU A 107 1.86 -10.46 -1.45
N GLY A 108 2.67 -10.59 -0.39
CA GLY A 108 3.83 -9.75 -0.15
C GLY A 108 4.88 -9.89 -1.26
N ILE A 109 5.32 -11.13 -1.54
CA ILE A 109 6.26 -11.41 -2.64
C ILE A 109 5.65 -11.00 -3.98
N ALA A 110 4.36 -11.29 -4.21
CA ALA A 110 3.68 -10.86 -5.43
C ALA A 110 3.65 -9.32 -5.58
N ALA A 111 3.51 -8.57 -4.47
CA ALA A 111 3.55 -7.11 -4.48
C ALA A 111 4.92 -6.57 -4.89
N ASP A 112 5.99 -7.23 -4.46
CA ASP A 112 7.35 -6.83 -4.81
C ASP A 112 7.69 -7.16 -6.28
N ILE A 113 7.14 -8.24 -6.85
CA ILE A 113 7.41 -8.64 -8.25
C ILE A 113 6.53 -7.87 -9.26
N TYR A 114 5.22 -7.82 -9.04
CA TYR A 114 4.26 -7.27 -10.01
C TYR A 114 3.99 -5.77 -9.82
N GLY A 115 4.54 -5.18 -8.75
CA GLY A 115 4.35 -3.79 -8.37
C GLY A 115 3.25 -3.62 -7.32
N ARG A 116 3.55 -2.81 -6.30
CA ARG A 116 2.73 -2.64 -5.09
C ARG A 116 1.30 -2.15 -5.37
N LYS A 117 1.12 -1.20 -6.31
CA LYS A 117 -0.22 -0.68 -6.68
C LYS A 117 -1.13 -1.77 -7.26
N LYS A 118 -0.61 -2.59 -8.17
CA LYS A 118 -1.40 -3.66 -8.82
C LYS A 118 -1.75 -4.76 -7.82
N SER A 119 -0.82 -5.12 -6.94
CA SER A 119 -1.06 -6.11 -5.89
C SER A 119 -2.13 -5.67 -4.90
N LEU A 120 -2.13 -4.39 -4.50
CA LEU A 120 -3.18 -3.84 -3.62
C LEU A 120 -4.56 -3.92 -4.29
N THR A 121 -4.67 -3.46 -5.54
CA THR A 121 -5.95 -3.53 -6.28
C THR A 121 -6.41 -4.98 -6.49
N ALA A 122 -5.49 -5.92 -6.77
CA ALA A 122 -5.81 -7.34 -6.89
C ALA A 122 -6.32 -7.92 -5.57
N SER A 123 -5.65 -7.63 -4.46
CA SER A 123 -6.02 -8.10 -3.11
C SER A 123 -7.42 -7.59 -2.72
N VAL A 124 -7.70 -6.30 -2.94
CA VAL A 124 -9.03 -5.71 -2.68
C VAL A 124 -10.10 -6.31 -3.58
N SER A 125 -9.78 -6.61 -4.85
CA SER A 125 -10.72 -7.26 -5.77
C SER A 125 -11.05 -8.70 -5.33
N LEU A 126 -10.03 -9.45 -4.89
CA LEU A 126 -10.21 -10.80 -4.35
C LEU A 126 -11.02 -10.78 -3.06
N LEU A 127 -10.78 -9.82 -2.17
CA LEU A 127 -11.57 -9.60 -0.96
C LEU A 127 -13.04 -9.36 -1.31
N PHE A 128 -13.33 -8.47 -2.27
CA PHE A 128 -14.70 -8.22 -2.69
C PHE A 128 -15.37 -9.47 -3.30
N LEU A 129 -14.63 -10.19 -4.15
CA LEU A 129 -15.13 -11.39 -4.82
C LEU A 129 -15.46 -12.50 -3.81
N PHE A 130 -14.49 -12.89 -2.98
CA PHE A 130 -14.69 -13.97 -2.02
C PHE A 130 -15.68 -13.58 -0.91
N GLY A 131 -15.81 -12.29 -0.57
CA GLY A 131 -16.77 -11.81 0.41
C GLY A 131 -18.20 -11.95 -0.11
N THR A 132 -18.41 -11.54 -1.36
CA THR A 132 -19.70 -11.69 -2.06
C THR A 132 -20.05 -13.17 -2.25
N VAL A 133 -19.09 -14.01 -2.66
CA VAL A 133 -19.31 -15.45 -2.81
C VAL A 133 -19.60 -16.12 -1.47
N SER A 134 -18.96 -15.66 -0.39
CA SER A 134 -19.21 -16.16 0.96
C SER A 134 -20.65 -15.88 1.42
N ALA A 135 -21.24 -14.74 1.04
CA ALA A 135 -22.64 -14.42 1.34
C ALA A 135 -23.63 -15.36 0.63
N ALA A 136 -23.26 -15.92 -0.53
CA ALA A 136 -24.08 -16.88 -1.27
C ALA A 136 -23.87 -18.34 -0.85
N SER A 137 -23.12 -18.58 0.24
CA SER A 137 -22.76 -19.95 0.63
C SER A 137 -23.95 -20.75 1.19
N PRO A 138 -24.22 -21.97 0.68
CA PRO A 138 -25.38 -22.76 1.09
C PRO A 138 -25.15 -23.63 2.33
N THR A 139 -23.90 -23.79 2.77
CA THR A 139 -23.54 -24.61 3.95
C THR A 139 -22.37 -24.02 4.72
N PHE A 140 -22.26 -24.38 6.00
CA PHE A 140 -21.18 -23.95 6.89
C PHE A 140 -19.77 -24.25 6.35
N ILE A 141 -19.55 -25.42 5.75
CA ILE A 141 -18.23 -25.82 5.24
C ILE A 141 -17.81 -24.91 4.08
N TRP A 142 -18.72 -24.66 3.13
CA TRP A 142 -18.47 -23.75 2.02
C TRP A 142 -18.17 -22.32 2.50
N MET A 143 -18.92 -21.85 3.51
CA MET A 143 -18.66 -20.56 4.13
C MET A 143 -17.25 -20.49 4.73
N ALA A 144 -16.83 -21.52 5.49
CA ALA A 144 -15.51 -21.57 6.10
C ALA A 144 -14.37 -21.57 5.04
N VAL A 145 -14.55 -22.28 3.93
CA VAL A 145 -13.58 -22.29 2.82
C VAL A 145 -13.48 -20.91 2.18
N PHE A 146 -14.61 -20.28 1.83
CA PHE A 146 -14.58 -18.92 1.27
C PHE A 146 -14.01 -17.90 2.24
N ARG A 147 -14.21 -18.07 3.55
CA ARG A 147 -13.59 -17.22 4.58
C ARG A 147 -12.09 -17.44 4.71
N CYS A 148 -11.60 -18.66 4.50
CA CYS A 148 -10.17 -18.91 4.38
C CYS A 148 -9.57 -18.20 3.15
N CYS A 149 -10.24 -18.28 1.99
CA CYS A 149 -9.84 -17.56 0.78
C CYS A 149 -9.90 -16.04 0.95
N MET A 150 -10.90 -15.53 1.69
CA MET A 150 -10.97 -14.13 2.11
C MET A 150 -9.78 -13.73 2.98
N GLY A 151 -9.46 -14.53 3.99
CA GLY A 151 -8.29 -14.32 4.85
C GLY A 151 -6.99 -14.27 4.06
N PHE A 152 -6.86 -15.11 3.03
CA PHE A 152 -5.72 -15.03 2.10
C PHE A 152 -5.64 -13.66 1.40
N ALA A 153 -6.75 -13.12 0.91
CA ALA A 153 -6.81 -11.80 0.28
C ALA A 153 -6.49 -10.65 1.27
N LEU A 154 -6.94 -10.78 2.53
CA LEU A 154 -6.65 -9.81 3.61
C LEU A 154 -5.15 -9.61 3.82
N GLY A 155 -4.35 -10.68 3.72
CA GLY A 155 -2.90 -10.62 3.91
C GLY A 155 -2.18 -9.63 2.98
N GLY A 156 -2.76 -9.31 1.81
CA GLY A 156 -2.22 -8.34 0.85
C GLY A 156 -2.57 -6.88 1.13
N VAL A 157 -3.57 -6.60 1.98
CA VAL A 157 -4.07 -5.23 2.24
C VAL A 157 -3.03 -4.40 3.01
N ALA A 158 -2.22 -5.04 3.86
CA ALA A 158 -1.14 -4.38 4.61
C ALA A 158 -0.13 -3.64 3.72
N GLN A 159 0.04 -4.07 2.46
CA GLN A 159 0.92 -3.42 1.49
C GLN A 159 0.45 -2.00 1.11
N GLY A 160 -0.82 -1.67 1.32
CA GLY A 160 -1.39 -0.35 1.06
C GLY A 160 -0.77 0.74 1.94
N LEU A 161 -0.40 0.40 3.18
CA LEU A 161 0.29 1.31 4.09
C LEU A 161 1.68 1.67 3.55
N THR A 162 2.43 0.67 3.10
CA THR A 162 3.77 0.89 2.54
C THR A 162 3.70 1.72 1.26
N LEU A 163 2.69 1.47 0.41
CA LEU A 163 2.44 2.25 -0.81
C LEU A 163 2.20 3.73 -0.47
N CYS A 164 1.33 4.01 0.51
CA CYS A 164 1.12 5.35 1.02
C CYS A 164 2.44 6.00 1.43
N CYS A 165 3.22 5.32 2.27
CA CYS A 165 4.50 5.83 2.76
C CYS A 165 5.51 6.13 1.65
N GLU A 166 5.47 5.43 0.52
CA GLU A 166 6.33 5.66 -0.64
C GLU A 166 5.91 6.90 -1.45
N TYR A 167 4.60 7.16 -1.56
CA TYR A 167 4.08 8.30 -2.33
C TYR A 167 3.93 9.59 -1.52
N PHE A 168 3.93 9.57 -0.19
CA PHE A 168 3.78 10.79 0.61
C PHE A 168 5.10 11.57 0.77
N PRO A 169 5.10 12.92 0.60
CA PRO A 169 6.27 13.74 0.87
C PRO A 169 6.67 13.66 2.35
N THR A 170 7.97 13.71 2.62
CA THR A 170 8.59 13.56 3.96
C THR A 170 7.98 14.46 5.04
N ASN A 171 7.46 15.64 4.67
CA ASN A 171 6.84 16.60 5.59
C ASN A 171 5.41 16.26 6.08
N VAL A 172 4.70 15.32 5.46
CA VAL A 172 3.32 14.93 5.88
C VAL A 172 3.22 13.49 6.40
N ARG A 173 4.28 12.69 6.28
CA ARG A 173 4.29 11.27 6.69
C ARG A 173 3.87 11.07 8.15
N GLY A 174 4.29 11.96 9.06
CA GLY A 174 3.90 11.92 10.49
C GLY A 174 2.52 12.52 10.80
N LYS A 175 1.98 13.39 9.93
CA LYS A 175 0.65 14.01 10.14
C LYS A 175 -0.51 13.12 9.67
N ALA A 176 -0.24 12.19 8.76
CA ALA A 176 -1.24 11.27 8.21
C ALA A 176 -1.56 10.08 9.14
N GLY A 177 -0.93 9.97 10.32
CA GLY A 177 -1.29 8.99 11.36
C GLY A 177 -1.00 7.54 11.01
N PHE A 178 -0.07 7.30 10.08
CA PHE A 178 0.36 5.96 9.64
C PHE A 178 1.55 5.39 10.45
N TYR A 179 1.82 5.96 11.63
CA TYR A 179 2.78 5.51 12.64
C TYR A 179 2.19 5.64 14.03
#